data_AF-A0A397BIP0-F1
#
_entry.id   AF-A0A397BIP0-F1
#
_cell.length_a   1.000
_cell.length_b   1.000
_cell.length_c   1.000
_cell.angle_alpha   90.00
_cell.angle_beta   90.00
_cell.angle_gamma   90.00
#
_symmetry.space_group_name_H-M   'P 1'
#
loop_
_entity.id
_entity.type
_entity.pdbx_description
1 polymer ?
#
loop_
_entity_poly.entity_id
_entity_poly.type
_entity_poly.pdbx_seq_one_letter_code
_entity_poly.pdbx_strand_id
1 'polypeptide(L)'
;MQTCSKAGVIWLHGLGDSGAGWSSLRHEFSHLSHITWEFPNAPTNYVTCNGGPTPSWFDLHEIPLSPSSAPNEPLKGLTESVKKVHDAIARFDAAGIPSDRIVLGGFSQGALLAVYSSLQLEAPLAGVVGLSGWLPSETYLQSLPPKSLNVLIGHGSADNIVEYPLGRIFADRLTSLGHQVHSDNPNRKIPKKQKAANMRDKGTIKRLNMYRNSGAIRNKEGKIVGGSLMMAGRQGGITMNDPTASSRIAPDRRWFGNTRVVGQKELDKFRNEMHVKAADPYSVVLRTRKLPMSLIQDSAKVTRMKLLETETFEETFGKQRSRKRAKLNGVGDLEALMNRASDQADKYETKGVDRNIEVVEEFKDATSHDVFNKGQSRRIWGELYKVLDCSDVVIQVLDARNVPGTRSEHIERHLRSNAAHKHLVYVINKCDLVPNWVTKKWVQILSKTTPTLAFHASLNSPFGKGALINLLRQFAKLHQEKKQISVGIIGYPNVGKSSVINALRKKRVCKVAPIPGETKVWQYITLMRRIFLIDCPGVVYDGVNDGEVETVLKGVVRAEKLPQPAEFIQP
;
A
#
# COMPACT_ATOMS: atom_id res chain seq x y z
N MET A 1 16.03 -32.24 5.43
CA MET A 1 16.20 -31.29 6.56
C MET A 1 17.68 -30.94 6.63
N GLN A 2 18.04 -29.70 6.27
CA GLN A 2 19.43 -29.22 6.41
C GLN A 2 19.81 -29.23 7.89
N THR A 3 20.94 -29.86 8.22
CA THR A 3 21.55 -29.84 9.55
C THR A 3 21.68 -28.39 10.02
N CYS A 4 20.96 -28.01 11.08
CA CYS A 4 21.09 -26.68 11.67
C CYS A 4 22.54 -26.52 12.15
N SER A 5 23.28 -25.60 11.55
CA SER A 5 24.66 -25.32 11.90
C SER A 5 24.78 -24.91 13.37
N LYS A 6 25.62 -25.63 14.15
CA LYS A 6 25.90 -25.32 15.56
C LYS A 6 26.52 -23.92 15.71
N ALA A 7 26.16 -23.20 16.77
CA ALA A 7 26.69 -21.88 17.14
C ALA A 7 27.03 -21.82 18.63
N GLY A 8 27.90 -20.88 19.04
CA GLY A 8 28.39 -20.78 20.42
C GLY A 8 28.12 -19.43 21.06
N VAL A 9 27.84 -19.41 22.37
CA VAL A 9 27.77 -18.18 23.17
C VAL A 9 28.62 -18.34 24.42
N ILE A 10 29.53 -17.40 24.64
CA ILE A 10 30.33 -17.28 25.86
C ILE A 10 29.86 -16.03 26.59
N TRP A 11 29.49 -16.13 27.87
CA TRP A 11 28.98 -14.99 28.64
C TRP A 11 29.79 -14.74 29.91
N LEU A 12 30.31 -13.52 30.04
CA LEU A 12 31.19 -13.08 31.12
C LEU A 12 30.41 -12.23 32.14
N HIS A 13 30.41 -12.66 33.41
CA HIS A 13 29.69 -11.98 34.48
C HIS A 13 30.41 -10.71 35.00
N GLY A 14 29.73 -9.92 35.82
CA GLY A 14 30.29 -8.72 36.46
C GLY A 14 31.09 -9.00 37.73
N LEU A 15 31.64 -7.95 38.34
CA LEU A 15 32.39 -8.03 39.61
C LEU A 15 31.51 -8.65 40.72
N GLY A 16 32.05 -9.63 41.44
CA GLY A 16 31.39 -10.25 42.59
C GLY A 16 30.33 -11.31 42.26
N ASP A 17 30.08 -11.57 40.98
CA ASP A 17 29.11 -12.57 40.52
C ASP A 17 29.82 -13.88 40.09
N SER A 18 29.07 -14.80 39.47
CA SER A 18 29.56 -16.07 38.93
C SER A 18 28.91 -16.40 37.59
N GLY A 19 29.54 -17.28 36.81
CA GLY A 19 28.95 -17.83 35.59
C GLY A 19 27.64 -18.59 35.86
N ALA A 20 27.52 -19.23 37.04
CA ALA A 20 26.27 -19.88 37.45
C ALA A 20 25.12 -18.89 37.62
N GLY A 21 25.39 -17.68 38.15
CA GLY A 21 24.42 -16.60 38.29
C GLY A 21 23.77 -16.16 36.97
N TRP A 22 24.51 -16.28 35.87
CA TRP A 22 24.04 -15.94 34.52
C TRP A 22 23.51 -17.12 33.71
N SER A 23 23.57 -18.34 34.26
CA SER A 23 23.12 -19.54 33.55
C SER A 23 21.62 -19.53 33.21
N SER A 24 20.82 -18.72 33.91
CA SER A 24 19.39 -18.48 33.61
C SER A 24 19.17 -17.95 32.19
N LEU A 25 20.12 -17.19 31.65
CA LEU A 25 20.07 -16.62 30.31
C LEU A 25 19.85 -17.69 29.23
N ARG A 26 20.42 -18.89 29.40
CA ARG A 26 20.23 -20.01 28.46
C ARG A 26 18.77 -20.44 28.33
N HIS A 27 17.99 -20.30 29.41
CA HIS A 27 16.58 -20.71 29.45
C HIS A 27 15.68 -19.72 28.72
N GLU A 28 15.98 -18.42 28.78
CA GLU A 28 15.28 -17.37 28.02
C GLU A 28 15.41 -17.57 26.51
N PHE A 29 16.55 -18.12 26.06
CA PHE A 29 16.84 -18.42 24.65
C PHE A 29 16.65 -19.90 24.28
N SER A 30 15.86 -20.66 25.04
CA SER A 30 15.61 -22.10 24.83
C SER A 30 15.05 -22.46 23.44
N HIS A 31 14.39 -21.52 22.76
CA HIS A 31 13.92 -21.68 21.37
C HIS A 31 15.06 -21.80 20.33
N LEU A 32 16.30 -21.48 20.70
CA LEU A 32 17.50 -21.58 19.87
C LEU A 32 18.33 -22.81 20.25
N SER A 33 17.76 -24.01 20.04
CA SER A 33 18.34 -25.30 20.45
C SER A 33 19.68 -25.69 19.80
N HIS A 34 20.16 -24.92 18.82
CA HIS A 34 21.42 -25.13 18.11
C HIS A 34 22.60 -24.37 18.73
N ILE A 35 22.37 -23.63 19.82
CA ILE A 35 23.38 -22.82 20.51
C ILE A 35 23.96 -23.59 21.70
N THR A 36 25.28 -23.68 21.75
CA THR A 36 26.03 -24.16 22.91
C THR A 36 26.48 -22.97 23.77
N TRP A 37 26.20 -23.03 25.07
CA TRP A 37 26.49 -21.93 26.01
C TRP A 37 27.65 -22.29 26.94
N GLU A 38 28.53 -21.34 27.19
CA GLU A 38 29.56 -21.40 28.23
C GLU A 38 29.48 -20.16 29.12
N PHE A 39 29.54 -20.35 30.43
CA PHE A 39 29.53 -19.30 31.44
C PHE A 39 30.80 -19.41 32.30
N PRO A 40 31.94 -18.85 31.87
CA PRO A 40 33.19 -18.93 32.60
C PRO A 40 33.10 -18.21 33.95
N ASN A 41 33.79 -18.74 34.96
CA ASN A 41 33.94 -18.09 36.26
C ASN A 41 35.25 -17.29 36.33
N ALA A 42 35.17 -16.09 36.88
CA ALA A 42 36.35 -15.30 37.23
C ALA A 42 37.13 -15.95 38.38
N PRO A 43 38.47 -15.77 38.44
CA PRO A 43 39.25 -16.14 39.61
C PRO A 43 38.87 -15.28 40.83
N THR A 44 39.05 -15.83 42.03
CA THR A 44 38.92 -15.06 43.28
C THR A 44 40.21 -14.28 43.52
N ASN A 45 40.15 -12.97 43.33
CA ASN A 45 41.28 -12.07 43.49
C ASN A 45 40.99 -11.04 44.57
N TYR A 46 42.03 -10.44 45.15
CA TYR A 46 41.85 -9.24 45.98
C TYR A 46 41.39 -8.09 45.08
N VAL A 47 40.30 -7.41 45.46
CA VAL A 47 39.75 -6.26 44.72
C VAL A 47 39.81 -5.02 45.59
N THR A 48 40.53 -4.01 45.16
CA THR A 48 40.81 -2.79 45.94
C THR A 48 39.54 -2.07 46.41
N CYS A 49 38.53 -1.92 45.55
CA CYS A 49 37.28 -1.24 45.94
C CYS A 49 36.44 -2.02 46.96
N ASN A 50 36.62 -3.35 47.05
CA ASN A 50 35.87 -4.21 47.98
C ASN A 50 36.66 -4.53 49.26
N GLY A 51 37.96 -4.19 49.31
CA GLY A 51 38.83 -4.44 50.47
C GLY A 51 39.09 -5.92 50.79
N GLY A 52 38.78 -6.84 49.88
CA GLY A 52 38.85 -8.29 50.15
C GLY A 52 38.75 -9.19 48.92
N PRO A 53 38.93 -10.52 49.09
CA PRO A 53 38.87 -11.49 48.01
C PRO A 53 37.44 -11.58 47.42
N THR A 54 37.31 -11.27 46.13
CA THR A 54 36.05 -11.26 45.38
C THR A 54 36.25 -11.94 44.02
N PRO A 55 35.28 -12.69 43.48
CA PRO A 55 35.32 -13.14 42.09
C PRO A 55 35.44 -11.95 41.12
N SER A 56 36.57 -11.84 40.42
CA SER A 56 36.85 -10.68 39.57
C SER A 56 37.83 -10.99 38.44
N TRP A 57 37.54 -10.45 37.26
CA TRP A 57 38.38 -10.60 36.07
C TRP A 57 39.66 -9.77 36.14
N PHE A 58 39.63 -8.62 36.83
CA PHE A 58 40.76 -7.73 37.00
C PHE A 58 40.51 -6.78 38.17
N ASP A 59 41.55 -6.21 38.74
CA ASP A 59 41.41 -5.34 39.91
C ASP A 59 40.71 -4.02 39.57
N LEU A 60 39.84 -3.55 40.48
CA LEU A 60 39.06 -2.33 40.35
C LEU A 60 39.25 -1.48 41.61
N HIS A 61 39.62 -0.20 41.41
CA HIS A 61 40.08 0.66 42.50
C HIS A 61 38.93 1.38 43.21
N GLU A 62 37.90 1.77 42.45
CA GLU A 62 36.75 2.49 42.97
C GLU A 62 35.47 2.14 42.22
N ILE A 63 34.34 2.22 42.94
CA ILE A 63 32.98 2.22 42.43
C ILE A 63 32.18 3.25 43.24
N PRO A 64 31.23 4.00 42.65
CA PRO A 64 30.79 3.94 41.25
C PRO A 64 31.79 4.52 40.24
N LEU A 65 31.71 4.03 39.00
CA LEU A 65 32.53 4.50 37.89
C LEU A 65 31.84 5.65 37.17
N SER A 66 32.56 6.76 37.06
CA SER A 66 32.21 7.98 36.34
C SER A 66 33.24 8.23 35.22
N PRO A 67 33.00 9.14 34.27
CA PRO A 67 33.98 9.52 33.25
C PRO A 67 35.35 9.95 33.80
N SER A 68 35.41 10.46 35.04
CA SER A 68 36.66 10.85 35.71
C SER A 68 37.32 9.73 36.51
N SER A 69 36.57 8.70 36.93
CA SER A 69 37.06 7.57 37.75
C SER A 69 37.23 6.27 36.97
N ALA A 70 36.91 6.25 35.68
CA ALA A 70 37.09 5.05 34.85
C ALA A 70 38.57 4.65 34.77
N PRO A 71 38.91 3.39 35.07
CA PRO A 71 40.30 2.96 35.19
C PRO A 71 40.94 2.83 33.79
N ASN A 72 42.20 3.25 33.66
CA ASN A 72 43.00 3.09 32.44
C ASN A 72 43.87 1.84 32.53
N GLU A 73 44.07 1.15 31.40
CA GLU A 73 44.97 -0.01 31.31
C GLU A 73 46.46 0.38 31.41
N PRO A 74 47.34 -0.52 31.91
CA PRO A 74 47.09 -1.93 32.24
C PRO A 74 46.44 -2.14 33.61
N LEU A 75 45.37 -2.94 33.63
CA LEU A 75 44.71 -3.36 34.88
C LEU A 75 45.29 -4.69 35.35
N LYS A 76 45.58 -4.80 36.65
CA LYS A 76 46.13 -6.02 37.25
C LYS A 76 45.15 -7.18 37.06
N GLY A 77 45.60 -8.26 36.44
CA GLY A 77 44.79 -9.46 36.14
C GLY A 77 44.07 -9.46 34.79
N LEU A 78 44.04 -8.33 34.06
CA LEU A 78 43.32 -8.24 32.78
C LEU A 78 43.89 -9.17 31.70
N THR A 79 45.22 -9.23 31.55
CA THR A 79 45.89 -10.08 30.56
C THR A 79 45.61 -11.58 30.80
N GLU A 80 45.59 -12.02 32.05
CA GLU A 80 45.29 -13.40 32.42
C GLU A 80 43.83 -13.75 32.11
N SER A 81 42.91 -12.81 32.36
CA SER A 81 41.50 -12.98 32.02
C SER A 81 41.24 -13.00 30.52
N VAL A 82 41.98 -12.22 29.72
CA VAL A 82 41.92 -12.31 28.25
C VAL A 82 42.35 -13.69 27.78
N LYS A 83 43.45 -14.23 28.31
CA LYS A 83 43.91 -15.58 27.99
C LYS A 83 42.82 -16.62 28.28
N LYS A 84 42.14 -16.54 29.43
CA LYS A 84 41.01 -17.42 29.76
C LYS A 84 39.86 -17.35 28.75
N VAL A 85 39.56 -16.15 28.24
CA VAL A 85 38.52 -15.96 27.20
C VAL A 85 38.96 -16.56 25.87
N HIS A 86 40.22 -16.34 25.46
CA HIS A 86 40.76 -16.95 24.24
C HIS A 86 40.81 -18.48 24.33
N ASP A 87 41.16 -19.03 25.49
CA ASP A 87 41.11 -20.47 25.75
C ASP A 87 39.68 -21.03 25.66
N ALA A 88 38.67 -20.25 26.10
CA ALA A 88 37.26 -20.62 25.93
C ALA A 88 36.85 -20.65 24.46
N ILE A 89 37.24 -19.64 23.68
CA ILE A 89 37.00 -19.60 22.24
C ILE A 89 37.67 -20.80 21.55
N ALA A 90 38.90 -21.14 21.93
CA ALA A 90 39.62 -22.30 21.40
C ALA A 90 38.93 -23.64 21.72
N ARG A 91 38.28 -23.76 22.89
CA ARG A 91 37.47 -24.96 23.24
C ARG A 91 36.27 -25.14 22.31
N PHE A 92 35.58 -24.04 21.95
CA PHE A 92 34.49 -24.10 20.99
C PHE A 92 34.97 -24.50 19.59
N ASP A 93 36.12 -23.98 19.16
CA ASP A 93 36.73 -24.34 17.87
C ASP A 93 37.09 -25.84 17.84
N ALA A 94 37.72 -26.35 18.90
CA ALA A 94 38.00 -27.77 19.08
C ALA A 94 36.72 -28.65 19.13
N ALA A 95 35.60 -28.10 19.61
CA ALA A 95 34.29 -28.77 19.61
C ALA A 95 33.55 -28.66 18.26
N GLY A 96 34.17 -28.09 17.22
CA GLY A 96 33.63 -27.96 15.87
C GLY A 96 32.71 -26.75 15.66
N ILE A 97 32.79 -25.73 16.51
CA ILE A 97 32.10 -24.45 16.35
C ILE A 97 33.15 -23.38 16.01
N PRO A 98 33.29 -22.98 14.73
CA PRO A 98 34.29 -22.00 14.33
C PRO A 98 34.03 -20.63 14.96
N SER A 99 35.10 -19.86 15.16
CA SER A 99 35.04 -18.56 15.85
C SER A 99 34.04 -17.58 15.25
N ASP A 100 33.85 -17.60 13.93
CA ASP A 100 32.89 -16.74 13.19
C ASP A 100 31.42 -17.06 13.48
N ARG A 101 31.15 -18.11 14.28
CA ARG A 101 29.84 -18.52 14.82
C ARG A 101 29.74 -18.41 16.33
N ILE A 102 30.73 -17.80 16.98
CA ILE A 102 30.75 -17.57 18.43
C ILE A 102 30.37 -16.13 18.72
N VAL A 103 29.43 -15.95 19.64
CA VAL A 103 29.11 -14.64 20.24
C VAL A 103 29.77 -14.55 21.61
N LEU A 104 30.52 -13.48 21.84
CA LEU A 104 31.13 -13.19 23.14
C LEU A 104 30.35 -12.06 23.82
N GLY A 105 29.69 -12.35 24.93
CA GLY A 105 28.90 -11.40 25.70
C GLY A 105 29.48 -11.14 27.09
N GLY A 106 29.13 -10.00 27.68
CA GLY A 106 29.42 -9.77 29.09
C GLY A 106 28.64 -8.62 29.72
N PHE A 107 28.63 -8.61 31.05
CA PHE A 107 27.98 -7.61 31.89
C PHE A 107 29.00 -6.90 32.79
N SER A 108 28.89 -5.57 32.94
CA SER A 108 29.77 -4.74 33.78
C SER A 108 31.25 -4.97 33.46
N GLN A 109 32.06 -5.45 34.41
CA GLN A 109 33.46 -5.82 34.19
C GLN A 109 33.65 -6.80 33.02
N GLY A 110 32.73 -7.76 32.87
CA GLY A 110 32.72 -8.73 31.77
C GLY A 110 32.44 -8.09 30.41
N ALA A 111 31.73 -6.95 30.35
CA ALA A 111 31.47 -6.24 29.10
C ALA A 111 32.73 -5.58 28.55
N LEU A 112 33.56 -4.97 29.42
CA LEU A 112 34.89 -4.48 29.03
C LEU A 112 35.75 -5.64 28.56
N LEU A 113 35.81 -6.72 29.34
CA LEU A 113 36.63 -7.89 28.99
C LEU A 113 36.22 -8.51 27.65
N ALA A 114 34.92 -8.61 27.36
CA ALA A 114 34.39 -9.12 26.10
C ALA A 114 34.88 -8.29 24.89
N VAL A 115 34.81 -6.97 24.98
CA VAL A 115 35.28 -6.08 23.91
C VAL A 115 36.80 -6.09 23.82
N TYR A 116 37.49 -5.99 24.96
CA TYR A 116 38.96 -5.95 25.04
C TYR A 116 39.60 -7.22 24.47
N SER A 117 39.11 -8.40 24.84
CA SER A 117 39.58 -9.68 24.32
C SER A 117 39.26 -9.87 22.83
N SER A 118 38.11 -9.38 22.35
CA SER A 118 37.72 -9.45 20.93
C SER A 118 38.61 -8.61 20.01
N LEU A 119 39.11 -7.48 20.53
CA LEU A 119 40.03 -6.60 19.83
C LEU A 119 41.45 -7.21 19.71
N GLN A 120 41.88 -7.99 20.71
CA GLN A 120 43.17 -8.69 20.69
C GLN A 120 43.15 -10.02 19.93
N LEU A 121 41.99 -10.65 19.77
CA LEU A 121 41.87 -11.90 19.03
C LEU A 121 42.19 -11.67 17.55
N GLU A 122 42.89 -12.57 16.87
CA GLU A 122 43.07 -12.45 15.40
C GLU A 122 41.86 -12.99 14.64
N ALA A 123 41.25 -14.06 15.15
CA ALA A 123 40.11 -14.72 14.55
C ALA A 123 38.84 -13.83 14.53
N PRO A 124 37.97 -13.97 13.51
CA PRO A 124 36.68 -13.27 13.47
C PRO A 124 35.69 -13.90 14.46
N LEU A 125 34.84 -13.05 15.06
CA LEU A 125 33.72 -13.48 15.91
C LEU A 125 32.38 -13.15 15.23
N ALA A 126 31.33 -13.93 15.55
CA ALA A 126 29.98 -13.67 15.03
C ALA A 126 29.44 -12.32 15.51
N GLY A 127 29.71 -12.01 16.79
CA GLY A 127 29.38 -10.72 17.40
C GLY A 127 29.85 -10.62 18.85
N VAL A 128 29.82 -9.40 19.37
CA VAL A 128 30.20 -9.06 20.74
C VAL A 128 29.04 -8.33 21.42
N VAL A 129 28.73 -8.67 22.66
CA VAL A 129 27.66 -8.03 23.44
C VAL A 129 28.25 -7.46 24.72
N GLY A 130 28.03 -6.16 24.97
CA GLY A 130 28.44 -5.50 26.21
C GLY A 130 27.25 -4.85 26.89
N LEU A 131 26.94 -5.27 28.12
CA LEU A 131 25.88 -4.69 28.93
C LEU A 131 26.46 -3.96 30.15
N SER A 132 26.01 -2.74 30.41
CA SER A 132 26.45 -1.94 31.58
C SER A 132 27.97 -1.80 31.72
N GLY A 133 28.69 -1.75 30.59
CA GLY A 133 30.16 -1.69 30.54
C GLY A 133 30.72 -0.29 30.27
N TRP A 134 32.05 -0.20 30.24
CA TRP A 134 32.79 0.98 29.81
C TRP A 134 33.85 0.62 28.77
N LEU A 135 34.35 1.65 28.07
CA LEU A 135 35.34 1.51 27.01
C LEU A 135 36.75 1.34 27.60
N PRO A 136 37.63 0.54 26.96
CA PRO A 136 39.07 0.59 27.22
C PRO A 136 39.65 2.00 27.01
N SER A 137 40.81 2.28 27.60
CA SER A 137 41.48 3.59 27.44
C SER A 137 41.74 3.95 25.97
N GLU A 138 41.58 5.22 25.62
CA GLU A 138 41.74 5.70 24.24
C GLU A 138 43.18 5.46 23.73
N THR A 139 44.17 5.56 24.60
CA THR A 139 45.59 5.26 24.33
C THR A 139 45.77 3.82 23.87
N TYR A 140 45.07 2.88 24.53
CA TYR A 140 45.10 1.47 24.17
C TYR A 140 44.40 1.20 22.84
N LEU A 141 43.21 1.80 22.61
CA LEU A 141 42.48 1.64 21.35
C LEU A 141 43.26 2.16 20.14
N GLN A 142 44.04 3.23 20.29
CA GLN A 142 44.90 3.77 19.24
C GLN A 142 46.11 2.88 18.94
N SER A 143 46.54 2.06 19.90
CA SER A 143 47.69 1.15 19.72
C SER A 143 47.36 -0.11 18.90
N LEU A 144 46.07 -0.41 18.72
CA LEU A 144 45.62 -1.63 18.06
C LEU A 144 45.36 -1.44 16.56
N PRO A 145 45.56 -2.49 15.74
CA PRO A 145 45.21 -2.44 14.33
C PRO A 145 43.70 -2.27 14.13
N PRO A 146 43.26 -1.56 13.06
CA PRO A 146 41.84 -1.35 12.80
C PRO A 146 41.13 -2.67 12.49
N LYS A 147 40.33 -3.17 13.43
CA LYS A 147 39.54 -4.41 13.31
C LYS A 147 38.05 -4.08 13.30
N SER A 148 37.27 -4.70 12.40
CA SER A 148 35.81 -4.57 12.40
C SER A 148 35.17 -5.66 13.26
N LEU A 149 34.25 -5.28 14.12
CA LEU A 149 33.50 -6.15 15.04
C LEU A 149 32.01 -5.82 14.92
N ASN A 150 31.16 -6.84 15.01
CA ASN A 150 29.72 -6.67 15.14
C ASN A 150 29.38 -6.55 16.62
N VAL A 151 29.18 -5.33 17.13
CA VAL A 151 29.02 -5.11 18.57
C VAL A 151 27.60 -4.62 18.89
N LEU A 152 27.00 -5.18 19.93
CA LEU A 152 25.78 -4.70 20.57
C LEU A 152 26.12 -4.18 21.97
N ILE A 153 25.94 -2.88 22.20
CA ILE A 153 26.11 -2.28 23.53
C ILE A 153 24.74 -1.89 24.08
N GLY A 154 24.48 -2.25 25.33
CA GLY A 154 23.30 -1.85 26.09
C GLY A 154 23.69 -1.25 27.43
N HIS A 155 23.06 -0.14 27.84
CA HIS A 155 23.33 0.49 29.14
C HIS A 155 22.04 1.03 29.74
N GLY A 156 21.80 0.73 31.02
CA GLY A 156 20.62 1.23 31.74
C GLY A 156 20.82 2.68 32.18
N SER A 157 19.82 3.54 31.99
CA SER A 157 19.88 4.94 32.48
C SER A 157 19.73 5.07 34.01
N ALA A 158 19.48 3.95 34.70
CA ALA A 158 19.35 3.86 36.15
C ALA A 158 20.48 3.03 36.78
N ASP A 159 21.56 2.78 36.02
CA ASP A 159 22.76 2.12 36.53
C ASP A 159 23.53 3.11 37.43
N ASN A 160 23.60 2.79 38.72
CA ASN A 160 24.26 3.61 39.72
C ASN A 160 25.68 3.12 40.02
N ILE A 161 26.15 2.04 39.39
CA ILE A 161 27.48 1.46 39.59
C ILE A 161 28.41 1.88 38.44
N VAL A 162 27.92 1.79 37.20
CA VAL A 162 28.60 2.33 36.02
C VAL A 162 27.71 3.41 35.45
N GLU A 163 28.09 4.67 35.63
CA GLU A 163 27.24 5.79 35.25
C GLU A 163 26.91 5.76 33.74
N TYR A 164 25.66 6.06 33.41
CA TYR A 164 25.15 6.05 32.04
C TYR A 164 26.01 6.80 30.98
N PRO A 165 26.65 7.95 31.28
CA PRO A 165 27.55 8.62 30.34
C PRO A 165 28.68 7.72 29.82
N LEU A 166 29.23 6.82 30.64
CA LEU A 166 30.27 5.89 30.22
C LEU A 166 29.78 4.91 29.15
N GLY A 167 28.58 4.34 29.34
CA GLY A 167 27.95 3.45 28.35
C GLY A 167 27.67 4.15 27.02
N ARG A 168 27.30 5.44 27.06
CA ARG A 168 27.09 6.24 25.86
C ARG A 168 28.40 6.52 25.13
N ILE A 169 29.45 6.93 25.86
CA ILE A 169 30.80 7.13 25.30
C ILE A 169 31.29 5.82 24.67
N PHE A 170 31.07 4.70 25.36
CA PHE A 170 31.43 3.36 24.88
C PHE A 170 30.77 3.02 23.54
N ALA A 171 29.45 3.21 23.43
CA ALA A 171 28.71 2.96 22.19
C ALA A 171 29.09 3.94 21.05
N ASP A 172 29.19 5.23 21.36
CA ASP A 172 29.52 6.28 20.38
C ASP A 172 30.93 6.06 19.81
N ARG A 173 31.89 5.65 20.65
CA ARG A 173 33.28 5.47 20.23
C ARG A 173 33.50 4.20 19.42
N LEU A 174 32.91 3.07 19.81
CA LEU A 174 32.92 1.86 18.98
C LEU A 174 32.23 2.11 17.62
N THR A 175 31.16 2.91 17.60
CA THR A 175 30.54 3.33 16.33
C THR A 175 31.50 4.17 15.47
N SER A 176 32.33 5.01 16.08
CA SER A 176 33.32 5.83 15.38
C SER A 176 34.49 5.03 14.80
N LEU A 177 34.85 3.90 15.43
CA LEU A 177 35.93 2.99 15.01
C LEU A 177 35.51 2.01 13.88
N GLY A 178 34.26 2.09 13.38
CA GLY A 178 33.81 1.31 12.23
C GLY A 178 33.14 -0.03 12.57
N HIS A 179 32.73 -0.22 13.83
CA HIS A 179 31.94 -1.37 14.26
C HIS A 179 30.47 -1.20 13.83
N GLN A 180 29.87 -2.22 13.20
CA GLN A 180 28.56 -2.08 12.53
C GLN A 180 27.39 -2.01 13.53
N VAL A 181 26.67 -0.89 13.53
CA VAL A 181 25.41 -0.72 14.26
C VAL A 181 24.23 -1.17 13.41
N HIS A 182 23.39 -2.04 14.00
CA HIS A 182 22.09 -2.63 13.57
C HIS A 182 21.54 -2.30 12.16
N SER A 183 21.06 -3.34 11.45
CA SER A 183 20.56 -3.26 10.05
C SER A 183 19.41 -2.28 9.79
N ASP A 184 18.69 -1.89 10.85
CA ASP A 184 17.54 -0.99 10.78
C ASP A 184 17.89 0.48 11.05
N ASN A 185 19.17 0.81 11.25
CA ASN A 185 19.64 2.19 11.43
C ASN A 185 19.77 2.91 10.07
N PRO A 186 18.94 3.94 9.79
CA PRO A 186 19.01 4.69 8.53
C PRO A 186 20.26 5.57 8.41
N ASN A 187 21.01 5.79 9.50
CA ASN A 187 22.23 6.60 9.52
C ASN A 187 23.51 5.75 9.60
N ARG A 188 23.44 4.44 9.34
CA ARG A 188 24.63 3.58 9.28
C ARG A 188 25.61 4.05 8.20
N LYS A 189 26.91 4.08 8.53
CA LYS A 189 27.97 4.36 7.55
C LYS A 189 28.28 3.07 6.77
N ILE A 190 28.11 3.12 5.45
CA ILE A 190 28.39 1.96 4.57
C ILE A 190 29.87 2.04 4.14
N PRO A 191 30.69 0.99 4.34
CA PRO A 191 32.09 0.99 3.92
C PRO A 191 32.22 1.13 2.40
N LYS A 192 33.06 2.05 1.92
CA LYS A 192 33.23 2.34 0.48
C LYS A 192 33.84 1.18 -0.35
N LYS A 193 34.53 0.22 0.29
CA LYS A 193 35.33 -0.82 -0.39
C LYS A 193 34.61 -2.15 -0.62
N GLN A 194 33.53 -2.46 0.10
CA GLN A 194 32.71 -3.64 -0.18
C GLN A 194 31.45 -3.18 -0.90
N LYS A 195 31.23 -3.64 -2.14
CA LYS A 195 29.94 -3.48 -2.81
C LYS A 195 28.87 -3.97 -1.84
N ALA A 196 28.06 -3.05 -1.35
CA ALA A 196 26.95 -3.23 -0.42
C ALA A 196 25.77 -4.01 -1.07
N ALA A 197 26.07 -5.07 -1.84
CA ALA A 197 25.13 -5.73 -2.74
C ALA A 197 23.91 -6.31 -2.00
N ASN A 198 24.04 -6.61 -0.71
CA ASN A 198 22.99 -7.21 0.10
C ASN A 198 22.38 -6.24 1.14
N MET A 199 22.81 -4.97 1.17
CA MET A 199 22.43 -4.01 2.19
C MET A 199 21.37 -3.04 1.69
N ARG A 200 20.28 -2.88 2.45
CA ARG A 200 19.21 -1.90 2.18
C ARG A 200 19.74 -0.46 2.21
N ASP A 201 19.28 0.39 1.30
CA ASP A 201 19.60 1.82 1.29
C ASP A 201 18.86 2.58 2.39
N LYS A 202 19.36 3.78 2.73
CA LYS A 202 18.75 4.68 3.72
C LYS A 202 17.26 4.97 3.44
N GLY A 203 16.89 5.13 2.16
CA GLY A 203 15.51 5.35 1.75
C GLY A 203 14.62 4.14 2.02
N THR A 204 15.09 2.94 1.67
CA THR A 204 14.36 1.69 1.98
C THR A 204 14.21 1.48 3.48
N ILE A 205 15.24 1.73 4.28
CA ILE A 205 15.16 1.59 5.75
C ILE A 205 14.11 2.55 6.32
N LYS A 206 14.14 3.84 5.95
CA LYS A 206 13.12 4.81 6.39
C LYS A 206 11.70 4.37 5.99
N ARG A 207 11.51 3.88 4.77
CA ARG A 207 10.21 3.37 4.30
C ARG A 207 9.75 2.15 5.08
N LEU A 208 10.64 1.20 5.41
CA LEU A 208 10.27 0.02 6.18
C LEU A 208 9.95 0.39 7.64
N ASN A 209 10.70 1.33 8.22
CA ASN A 209 10.44 1.83 9.56
C ASN A 209 9.08 2.54 9.67
N MET A 210 8.54 3.10 8.58
CA MET A 210 7.16 3.63 8.55
C MET A 210 6.11 2.55 8.90
N TYR A 211 6.31 1.30 8.49
CA TYR A 211 5.38 0.21 8.79
C TYR A 211 5.58 -0.40 10.18
N ARG A 212 6.80 -0.29 10.75
CA ARG A 212 7.18 -0.92 12.03
C ARG A 212 7.07 0.02 13.24
N ASN A 213 7.48 1.27 13.08
CA ASN A 213 7.76 2.20 14.19
C ASN A 213 6.79 3.40 14.19
N SER A 214 5.57 3.20 13.70
CA SER A 214 4.53 4.24 13.59
C SER A 214 3.82 4.56 14.90
N GLY A 215 4.04 3.78 15.97
CA GLY A 215 3.37 3.95 17.25
C GLY A 215 3.89 5.12 18.09
N ALA A 216 3.08 5.51 19.08
CA ALA A 216 3.50 6.40 20.15
C ALA A 216 4.47 5.67 21.09
N ILE A 217 5.64 6.25 21.31
CA ILE A 217 6.64 5.83 22.28
C ILE A 217 6.23 6.40 23.63
N ARG A 218 6.16 5.55 24.66
CA ARG A 218 5.75 5.93 26.02
C ARG A 218 6.88 5.68 27.01
N ASN A 219 6.96 6.50 28.05
CA ASN A 219 7.79 6.21 29.22
C ASN A 219 7.14 5.14 30.11
N LYS A 220 7.82 4.72 31.18
CA LYS A 220 7.31 3.73 32.14
C LYS A 220 6.02 4.17 32.86
N GLU A 221 5.80 5.48 32.99
CA GLU A 221 4.58 6.07 33.56
C GLU A 221 3.41 6.10 32.54
N GLY A 222 3.62 5.61 31.32
CA GLY A 222 2.61 5.61 30.25
C GLY A 222 2.45 6.95 29.52
N LYS A 223 3.24 7.97 29.86
CA LYS A 223 3.25 9.26 29.16
C LYS A 223 3.94 9.14 27.82
N ILE A 224 3.34 9.75 26.80
CA ILE A 224 3.85 9.74 25.45
C ILE A 224 5.08 10.66 25.36
N VAL A 225 6.24 10.08 25.05
CA VAL A 225 7.54 10.78 24.94
C VAL A 225 8.02 10.94 23.50
N GLY A 226 7.44 10.19 22.56
CA GLY A 226 7.85 10.22 21.16
C GLY A 226 6.95 9.39 20.26
N GLY A 227 7.31 9.25 19.00
CA GLY A 227 6.49 8.60 17.98
C GLY A 227 6.57 9.38 16.67
N SER A 228 6.38 8.68 15.54
CA SER A 228 6.56 9.27 14.21
C SER A 228 5.27 9.70 13.52
N LEU A 229 4.09 9.27 13.98
CA LEU A 229 2.81 9.53 13.32
C LEU A 229 1.83 10.26 14.24
N MET A 230 1.29 11.38 13.74
CA MET A 230 0.13 12.11 14.27
C MET A 230 0.20 12.48 15.76
N MET A 231 1.32 13.07 16.18
CA MET A 231 1.45 13.63 17.53
C MET A 231 0.96 15.07 17.51
N ALA A 232 0.08 15.46 18.45
CA ALA A 232 -0.51 16.80 18.54
C ALA A 232 0.51 17.96 18.68
N GLY A 233 1.80 17.64 18.87
CA GLY A 233 2.91 18.61 18.94
C GLY A 233 4.11 18.29 18.04
N ARG A 234 3.97 17.44 17.00
CA ARG A 234 5.05 17.22 16.01
C ARG A 234 4.53 17.17 14.57
N GLN A 235 5.04 18.06 13.71
CA GLN A 235 4.85 17.96 12.26
C GLN A 235 6.20 17.62 11.60
N GLY A 236 6.24 16.52 10.84
CA GLY A 236 7.46 16.13 10.11
C GLY A 236 8.69 15.85 10.96
N GLY A 237 8.53 15.52 12.25
CA GLY A 237 9.64 15.25 13.18
C GLY A 237 10.16 16.47 13.94
N ILE A 238 9.57 17.65 13.73
CA ILE A 238 9.88 18.90 14.45
C ILE A 238 8.88 19.05 15.59
N THR A 239 9.36 19.28 16.81
CA THR A 239 8.53 19.65 17.96
C THR A 239 7.92 21.02 17.72
N MET A 240 6.60 21.11 17.66
CA MET A 240 5.88 22.37 17.65
C MET A 240 6.06 22.97 19.03
N ASN A 241 6.83 24.05 19.13
CA ASN A 241 7.06 24.75 20.40
C ASN A 241 5.76 25.40 20.92
N ASP A 242 4.75 25.56 20.06
CA ASP A 242 3.45 26.10 20.42
C ASP A 242 2.33 25.38 19.61
N PRO A 243 1.50 24.53 20.25
CA PRO A 243 0.34 23.94 19.61
C PRO A 243 -0.73 24.97 19.20
N THR A 244 -0.62 26.22 19.68
CA THR A 244 -1.49 27.35 19.32
C THR A 244 -0.86 28.29 18.29
N ALA A 245 0.28 27.92 17.69
CA ALA A 245 1.00 28.73 16.71
C ALA A 245 0.04 29.37 15.69
N SER A 246 -0.03 30.70 15.70
CA SER A 246 -1.03 31.43 14.96
C SER A 246 -0.91 31.17 13.46
N SER A 247 -1.96 30.64 12.83
CA SER A 247 -2.06 30.45 11.39
C SER A 247 -2.26 31.79 10.68
N ARG A 248 -1.24 32.66 10.72
CA ARG A 248 -1.27 33.96 10.06
C ARG A 248 -0.85 33.80 8.59
N ILE A 249 -1.67 34.32 7.69
CA ILE A 249 -1.32 34.45 6.27
C ILE A 249 -0.71 35.85 6.11
N ALA A 250 0.55 35.92 5.67
CA ALA A 250 1.19 37.20 5.43
C ALA A 250 0.53 37.92 4.24
N PRO A 251 0.23 39.23 4.35
CA PRO A 251 -0.28 40.00 3.22
C PRO A 251 0.80 40.05 2.12
N ASP A 252 0.43 39.68 0.89
CA ASP A 252 1.30 39.70 -0.28
C ASP A 252 0.51 40.22 -1.49
N ARG A 253 1.08 41.16 -2.26
CA ARG A 253 0.43 41.71 -3.46
C ARG A 253 0.21 40.62 -4.53
N ARG A 254 1.03 39.56 -4.51
CA ARG A 254 0.93 38.42 -5.44
C ARG A 254 -0.39 37.65 -5.33
N TRP A 255 -1.09 37.71 -4.19
CA TRP A 255 -2.40 37.08 -4.03
C TRP A 255 -3.47 37.67 -4.97
N PHE A 256 -3.34 38.95 -5.30
CA PHE A 256 -4.35 39.69 -6.06
C PHE A 256 -4.02 39.80 -7.56
N GLY A 257 -2.88 39.26 -7.99
CA GLY A 257 -2.51 39.19 -9.40
C GLY A 257 -3.12 37.98 -10.11
N ASN A 258 -3.34 38.10 -11.43
CA ASN A 258 -3.78 36.97 -12.24
C ASN A 258 -2.73 35.86 -12.23
N THR A 259 -3.08 34.69 -11.68
CA THR A 259 -2.16 33.55 -11.56
C THR A 259 -2.08 32.70 -12.82
N ARG A 260 -3.12 32.72 -13.67
CA ARG A 260 -3.19 32.01 -14.95
C ARG A 260 -3.90 32.89 -15.97
N VAL A 261 -3.24 33.19 -17.08
CA VAL A 261 -3.77 33.96 -18.22
C VAL A 261 -3.55 33.13 -19.48
N VAL A 262 -4.52 33.12 -20.39
CA VAL A 262 -4.44 32.45 -21.70
C VAL A 262 -4.91 33.41 -22.77
N GLY A 263 -4.17 33.51 -23.88
CA GLY A 263 -4.56 34.36 -25.01
C GLY A 263 -5.70 33.75 -25.82
N GLN A 264 -6.57 34.59 -26.40
CA GLN A 264 -7.75 34.12 -27.15
C GLN A 264 -7.37 33.18 -28.32
N LYS A 265 -6.36 33.55 -29.13
CA LYS A 265 -5.91 32.71 -30.27
C LYS A 265 -5.38 31.35 -29.82
N GLU A 266 -4.65 31.31 -28.70
CA GLU A 266 -4.12 30.07 -28.13
C GLU A 266 -5.25 29.18 -27.60
N LEU A 267 -6.27 29.79 -27.00
CA LEU A 267 -7.45 29.09 -26.52
C LEU A 267 -8.24 28.44 -27.67
N ASP A 268 -8.45 29.17 -28.76
CA ASP A 268 -9.18 28.65 -29.92
C ASP A 268 -8.40 27.52 -30.61
N LYS A 269 -7.07 27.67 -30.73
CA LYS A 269 -6.19 26.59 -31.19
C LYS A 269 -6.27 25.36 -30.28
N PHE A 270 -6.22 25.58 -28.96
CA PHE A 270 -6.32 24.51 -27.96
C PHE A 270 -7.65 23.76 -28.05
N ARG A 271 -8.77 24.49 -28.19
CA ARG A 271 -10.11 23.90 -28.37
C ARG A 271 -10.18 23.02 -29.62
N ASN A 272 -9.70 23.52 -30.76
CA ASN A 272 -9.69 22.78 -32.02
C ASN A 272 -8.85 21.51 -31.93
N GLU A 273 -7.62 21.61 -31.40
CA GLU A 273 -6.75 20.44 -31.23
C GLU A 273 -7.32 19.41 -30.25
N MET A 274 -7.96 19.85 -29.17
CA MET A 274 -8.58 18.96 -28.19
C MET A 274 -9.85 18.31 -28.75
N HIS A 275 -10.64 19.00 -29.57
CA HIS A 275 -11.81 18.40 -30.22
C HIS A 275 -11.42 17.28 -31.19
N VAL A 276 -10.39 17.51 -32.01
CA VAL A 276 -9.90 16.49 -32.96
C VAL A 276 -9.35 15.28 -32.21
N LYS A 277 -8.56 15.49 -31.15
CA LYS A 277 -7.98 14.39 -30.36
C LYS A 277 -9.01 13.67 -29.50
N ALA A 278 -10.01 14.37 -28.96
CA ALA A 278 -11.09 13.74 -28.20
C ALA A 278 -11.95 12.79 -29.04
N ALA A 279 -12.00 12.98 -30.36
CA ALA A 279 -12.70 12.09 -31.28
C ALA A 279 -11.93 10.77 -31.55
N ASP A 280 -10.61 10.75 -31.36
CA ASP A 280 -9.79 9.55 -31.55
C ASP A 280 -9.72 8.71 -30.26
N PRO A 281 -10.29 7.49 -30.23
CA PRO A 281 -10.29 6.63 -29.04
C PRO A 281 -8.91 6.05 -28.67
N TYR A 282 -7.90 6.18 -29.54
CA TYR A 282 -6.54 5.72 -29.29
C TYR A 282 -5.61 6.81 -28.77
N SER A 283 -6.01 8.08 -28.92
CA SER A 283 -5.24 9.21 -28.42
C SER A 283 -5.58 9.50 -26.96
N VAL A 284 -4.57 9.83 -26.16
CA VAL A 284 -4.70 9.95 -24.71
C VAL A 284 -4.04 11.22 -24.21
N VAL A 285 -4.78 12.03 -23.44
CA VAL A 285 -4.24 13.21 -22.74
C VAL A 285 -3.66 12.79 -21.39
N LEU A 286 -2.34 12.94 -21.24
CA LEU A 286 -1.63 12.52 -20.03
C LEU A 286 -1.75 13.52 -18.86
N ARG A 287 -1.51 14.80 -19.14
CA ARG A 287 -1.33 15.84 -18.11
C ARG A 287 -2.56 16.73 -17.99
N THR A 288 -3.73 16.13 -17.82
CA THR A 288 -5.01 16.83 -17.72
C THR A 288 -5.04 17.89 -16.61
N ARG A 289 -4.36 17.66 -15.48
CA ARG A 289 -4.31 18.62 -14.34
C ARG A 289 -3.61 19.95 -14.65
N LYS A 290 -2.70 19.96 -15.63
CA LYS A 290 -1.98 21.19 -16.02
C LYS A 290 -2.72 21.96 -17.12
N LEU A 291 -3.67 21.32 -17.79
CA LEU A 291 -4.39 21.88 -18.92
C LEU A 291 -5.74 22.47 -18.46
N PRO A 292 -6.19 23.59 -19.05
CA PRO A 292 -7.45 24.22 -18.68
C PRO A 292 -8.65 23.51 -19.34
N MET A 293 -8.90 22.26 -18.92
CA MET A 293 -9.95 21.40 -19.49
C MET A 293 -11.38 21.97 -19.33
N SER A 294 -11.61 22.85 -18.35
CA SER A 294 -12.90 23.53 -18.17
C SER A 294 -13.26 24.48 -19.31
N LEU A 295 -12.26 25.01 -20.04
CA LEU A 295 -12.49 25.97 -21.12
C LEU A 295 -12.90 25.31 -22.46
N ILE A 296 -12.95 23.97 -22.50
CA ILE A 296 -13.34 23.19 -23.68
C ILE A 296 -14.87 23.08 -23.79
N GLN A 297 -15.59 23.13 -22.67
CA GLN A 297 -17.05 23.01 -22.67
C GLN A 297 -17.66 24.38 -22.97
N ASP A 298 -18.27 24.53 -24.15
CA ASP A 298 -19.17 25.64 -24.40
C ASP A 298 -20.34 25.56 -23.40
N SER A 299 -20.66 26.68 -22.75
CA SER A 299 -21.89 26.79 -21.98
C SER A 299 -23.05 26.44 -22.91
N ALA A 300 -23.74 25.33 -22.65
CA ALA A 300 -24.89 24.92 -23.43
C ALA A 300 -25.81 26.14 -23.61
N LYS A 301 -26.11 26.49 -24.87
CA LYS A 301 -27.07 27.55 -25.17
C LYS A 301 -28.34 27.26 -24.36
N VAL A 302 -28.63 28.10 -23.39
CA VAL A 302 -29.84 28.03 -22.57
C VAL A 302 -31.02 28.19 -23.54
N THR A 303 -31.53 27.07 -24.04
CA THR A 303 -32.55 27.04 -25.08
C THR A 303 -33.95 27.24 -24.52
N ARG A 304 -34.13 27.11 -23.20
CA ARG A 304 -35.42 27.33 -22.54
C ARG A 304 -35.40 28.67 -21.80
N MET A 305 -36.30 29.58 -22.20
CA MET A 305 -36.59 30.79 -21.42
C MET A 305 -36.98 30.40 -20.00
N LYS A 306 -36.43 31.10 -19.00
CA LYS A 306 -36.81 30.92 -17.60
C LYS A 306 -38.15 31.61 -17.33
N LEU A 307 -39.24 30.92 -17.66
CA LEU A 307 -40.61 31.47 -17.54
C LEU A 307 -40.93 32.01 -16.14
N LEU A 308 -40.37 31.40 -15.09
CA LEU A 308 -40.57 31.80 -13.69
C LEU A 308 -39.97 33.17 -13.33
N GLU A 309 -39.02 33.69 -14.11
CA GLU A 309 -38.51 35.06 -13.92
C GLU A 309 -39.51 36.11 -14.44
N THR A 310 -40.40 35.70 -15.35
CA THR A 310 -41.38 36.60 -16.00
C THR A 310 -42.82 36.39 -15.51
N GLU A 311 -43.17 35.17 -15.11
CA GLU A 311 -44.50 34.78 -14.65
C GLU A 311 -44.32 33.85 -13.44
N THR A 312 -44.46 34.40 -12.24
CA THR A 312 -44.42 33.58 -11.01
C THR A 312 -45.69 32.76 -10.88
N PHE A 313 -45.65 31.68 -10.08
CA PHE A 313 -46.82 30.80 -9.91
C PHE A 313 -48.03 31.55 -9.33
N GLU A 314 -47.82 32.47 -8.39
CA GLU A 314 -48.91 33.24 -7.75
C GLU A 314 -49.60 34.20 -8.74
N GLU A 315 -48.84 34.78 -9.67
CA GLU A 315 -49.33 35.67 -10.71
C GLU A 315 -50.00 34.92 -11.86
N THR A 316 -49.58 33.68 -12.14
CA THR A 316 -50.21 32.84 -13.18
C THR A 316 -51.44 32.10 -12.68
N PHE A 317 -51.43 31.57 -11.46
CA PHE A 317 -52.49 30.76 -10.88
C PHE A 317 -52.73 31.14 -9.40
N GLY A 318 -53.99 31.35 -9.02
CA GLY A 318 -54.37 31.62 -7.63
C GLY A 318 -55.26 32.86 -7.48
N LYS A 319 -55.44 33.30 -6.22
CA LYS A 319 -56.30 34.44 -5.88
C LYS A 319 -55.75 35.78 -6.40
N GLN A 320 -54.42 35.92 -6.47
CA GLN A 320 -53.72 37.11 -6.96
C GLN A 320 -53.30 37.02 -8.44
N ARG A 321 -53.98 36.18 -9.22
CA ARG A 321 -53.63 35.96 -10.63
C ARG A 321 -53.73 37.27 -11.44
N SER A 322 -52.66 37.60 -12.16
CA SER A 322 -52.60 38.72 -13.11
C SER A 322 -52.77 38.25 -14.56
N ARG A 323 -52.53 36.97 -14.84
CA ARG A 323 -52.67 36.39 -16.19
C ARG A 323 -54.14 36.21 -16.59
N LYS A 324 -54.59 37.07 -17.51
CA LYS A 324 -55.96 37.04 -18.05
C LYS A 324 -56.13 36.22 -19.35
N ARG A 325 -55.06 36.04 -20.14
CA ARG A 325 -55.12 35.36 -21.45
C ARG A 325 -54.03 34.28 -21.55
N ALA A 326 -54.32 33.22 -22.30
CA ALA A 326 -53.33 32.19 -22.61
C ALA A 326 -52.36 32.69 -23.69
N LYS A 327 -51.06 32.48 -23.49
CA LYS A 327 -50.05 32.66 -24.54
C LYS A 327 -49.98 31.39 -25.37
N LEU A 328 -50.69 31.36 -26.50
CA LEU A 328 -50.68 30.25 -27.46
C LEU A 328 -49.51 30.43 -28.42
N ASN A 329 -48.37 29.80 -28.12
CA ASN A 329 -47.20 29.88 -28.98
C ASN A 329 -47.46 29.10 -30.29
N GLY A 330 -47.33 29.79 -31.43
CA GLY A 330 -47.40 29.19 -32.76
C GLY A 330 -48.81 28.94 -33.31
N VAL A 331 -49.84 29.63 -32.79
CA VAL A 331 -51.21 29.57 -33.32
C VAL A 331 -51.65 31.01 -33.63
N GLY A 332 -51.79 31.33 -34.91
CA GLY A 332 -52.16 32.67 -35.39
C GLY A 332 -53.67 32.86 -35.58
N ASP A 333 -54.39 31.78 -35.91
CA ASP A 333 -55.80 31.77 -36.26
C ASP A 333 -56.50 30.49 -35.75
N LEU A 334 -57.83 30.46 -35.91
CA LEU A 334 -58.66 29.33 -35.49
C LEU A 334 -58.35 28.06 -36.31
N GLU A 335 -58.03 28.23 -37.60
CA GLU A 335 -57.69 27.13 -38.50
C GLU A 335 -56.40 26.42 -38.05
N ALA A 336 -55.33 27.15 -37.71
CA ALA A 336 -54.12 26.56 -37.16
C ALA A 336 -54.37 25.86 -35.82
N LEU A 337 -55.31 26.36 -34.99
CA LEU A 337 -55.69 25.69 -33.76
C LEU A 337 -56.40 24.37 -34.02
N MET A 338 -57.32 24.34 -34.98
CA MET A 338 -58.05 23.13 -35.39
C MET A 338 -57.11 22.07 -35.95
N ASN A 339 -56.20 22.47 -36.84
CA ASN A 339 -55.19 21.56 -37.42
C ASN A 339 -54.28 20.99 -36.32
N ARG A 340 -53.83 21.82 -35.38
CA ARG A 340 -53.01 21.36 -34.25
C ARG A 340 -53.78 20.41 -33.32
N ALA A 341 -55.08 20.65 -33.10
CA ALA A 341 -55.92 19.78 -32.30
C ALA A 341 -56.10 18.41 -33.00
N SER A 342 -56.35 18.39 -34.30
CA SER A 342 -56.43 17.16 -35.11
C SER A 342 -55.12 16.38 -35.04
N ASP A 343 -53.98 17.03 -35.31
CA ASP A 343 -52.66 16.40 -35.23
C ASP A 343 -52.37 15.79 -33.84
N GLN A 344 -52.85 16.44 -32.78
CA GLN A 344 -52.64 15.99 -31.42
C GLN A 344 -53.58 14.83 -31.04
N ALA A 345 -54.80 14.83 -31.57
CA ALA A 345 -55.73 13.70 -31.47
C ALA A 345 -55.18 12.48 -32.22
N ASP A 346 -54.73 12.64 -33.46
CA ASP A 346 -54.10 11.57 -34.24
C ASP A 346 -52.87 11.01 -33.51
N LYS A 347 -52.02 11.86 -32.93
CA LYS A 347 -50.86 11.44 -32.11
C LYS A 347 -51.25 10.76 -30.81
N TYR A 348 -52.42 11.03 -30.28
CA TYR A 348 -52.93 10.38 -29.08
C TYR A 348 -53.47 8.99 -29.43
N GLU A 349 -54.29 8.89 -30.48
CA GLU A 349 -54.88 7.64 -30.96
C GLU A 349 -53.83 6.67 -31.52
N THR A 350 -52.80 7.17 -32.20
CA THR A 350 -51.71 6.34 -32.75
C THR A 350 -50.72 5.81 -31.72
N LYS A 351 -50.75 6.29 -30.46
CA LYS A 351 -49.82 5.84 -29.40
C LYS A 351 -50.15 4.48 -28.78
N GLY A 352 -51.20 3.80 -29.25
CA GLY A 352 -51.65 2.52 -28.71
C GLY A 352 -52.41 2.69 -27.40
N VAL A 353 -52.43 1.65 -26.56
CA VAL A 353 -53.08 1.69 -25.22
C VAL A 353 -52.48 2.81 -24.39
N ASP A 354 -53.31 3.74 -23.90
CA ASP A 354 -52.88 4.83 -23.05
C ASP A 354 -52.20 4.28 -21.80
N ARG A 355 -50.92 4.64 -21.62
CA ARG A 355 -50.08 4.17 -20.51
C ARG A 355 -50.57 4.64 -19.14
N ASN A 356 -51.48 5.61 -19.10
CA ASN A 356 -52.11 6.11 -17.87
C ASN A 356 -53.39 5.35 -17.51
N ILE A 357 -53.88 4.46 -18.39
CA ILE A 357 -54.98 3.55 -18.05
C ILE A 357 -54.39 2.44 -17.17
N GLU A 358 -54.56 2.58 -15.85
CA GLU A 358 -54.35 1.48 -14.92
C GLU A 358 -55.45 0.45 -15.16
N VAL A 359 -55.13 -0.62 -15.90
CA VAL A 359 -55.96 -1.82 -15.92
C VAL A 359 -55.85 -2.44 -14.54
N VAL A 360 -56.91 -2.36 -13.75
CA VAL A 360 -56.98 -3.04 -12.44
C VAL A 360 -57.10 -4.54 -12.71
N GLU A 361 -55.97 -5.23 -12.75
CA GLU A 361 -55.95 -6.69 -12.81
C GLU A 361 -56.41 -7.26 -11.45
N GLU A 362 -57.26 -8.29 -11.48
CA GLU A 362 -57.76 -8.98 -10.28
C GLU A 362 -56.66 -9.78 -9.55
N PHE A 363 -55.54 -9.99 -10.23
CA PHE A 363 -54.36 -10.66 -9.73
C PHE A 363 -53.17 -9.71 -9.76
N LYS A 364 -52.23 -9.90 -8.82
CA LYS A 364 -50.96 -9.19 -8.80
C LYS A 364 -49.85 -10.16 -9.07
N ASP A 365 -48.89 -9.73 -9.89
CA ASP A 365 -47.63 -10.45 -10.04
C ASP A 365 -46.96 -10.68 -8.69
N ALA A 366 -46.36 -11.86 -8.53
CA ALA A 366 -45.60 -12.19 -7.34
C ALA A 366 -44.41 -11.23 -7.16
N THR A 367 -44.05 -10.94 -5.91
CA THR A 367 -42.91 -10.06 -5.65
C THR A 367 -41.60 -10.72 -6.09
N SER A 368 -40.80 -9.98 -6.87
CA SER A 368 -39.49 -10.44 -7.32
C SER A 368 -38.61 -10.89 -6.15
N HIS A 369 -37.92 -12.00 -6.34
CA HIS A 369 -37.08 -12.57 -5.30
C HIS A 369 -35.77 -11.80 -5.08
N ASP A 370 -35.35 -11.65 -3.82
CA ASP A 370 -34.09 -11.00 -3.41
C ASP A 370 -32.82 -11.55 -4.08
N VAL A 371 -32.90 -12.74 -4.67
CA VAL A 371 -31.80 -13.36 -5.40
C VAL A 371 -31.39 -12.54 -6.64
N PHE A 372 -32.33 -11.85 -7.28
CA PHE A 372 -32.08 -11.02 -8.47
C PHE A 372 -31.39 -9.70 -8.13
N ASN A 373 -31.54 -9.22 -6.88
CA ASN A 373 -30.87 -8.01 -6.38
C ASN A 373 -29.38 -8.26 -6.01
N LYS A 374 -28.86 -9.47 -6.23
CA LYS A 374 -27.45 -9.80 -5.94
C LYS A 374 -26.52 -9.13 -6.95
N GLY A 375 -25.50 -8.44 -6.43
CA GLY A 375 -24.54 -7.67 -7.25
C GLY A 375 -24.76 -6.16 -7.18
N GLN A 376 -25.91 -5.71 -6.65
CA GLN A 376 -26.30 -4.31 -6.53
C GLN A 376 -26.00 -3.70 -5.14
N SER A 377 -25.51 -4.53 -4.21
CA SER A 377 -25.27 -4.10 -2.83
C SER A 377 -24.31 -2.90 -2.73
N ARG A 378 -24.63 -1.92 -1.87
CA ARG A 378 -23.75 -0.79 -1.53
C ARG A 378 -22.33 -1.22 -1.17
N ARG A 379 -22.17 -2.39 -0.53
CA ARG A 379 -20.85 -2.96 -0.22
C ARG A 379 -20.04 -3.22 -1.49
N ILE A 380 -20.65 -3.85 -2.50
CA ILE A 380 -19.99 -4.22 -3.76
C ILE A 380 -19.66 -2.97 -4.57
N TRP A 381 -20.60 -2.01 -4.64
CA TRP A 381 -20.38 -0.72 -5.28
C TRP A 381 -19.28 0.09 -4.59
N GLY A 382 -19.22 0.05 -3.25
CA GLY A 382 -18.13 0.66 -2.48
C GLY A 382 -16.76 0.06 -2.83
N GLU A 383 -16.68 -1.25 -3.02
CA GLU A 383 -15.46 -1.92 -3.49
C GLU A 383 -15.11 -1.52 -4.93
N LEU A 384 -16.10 -1.45 -5.83
CA LEU A 384 -15.90 -0.99 -7.21
C LEU A 384 -15.31 0.42 -7.26
N TYR A 385 -15.89 1.39 -6.55
CA TYR A 385 -15.40 2.76 -6.58
C TYR A 385 -13.99 2.89 -5.98
N LYS A 386 -13.63 2.08 -4.98
CA LYS A 386 -12.23 1.98 -4.50
C LYS A 386 -11.28 1.51 -5.60
N VAL A 387 -11.67 0.47 -6.35
CA VAL A 387 -10.86 -0.06 -7.47
C VAL A 387 -10.73 0.99 -8.58
N LEU A 388 -11.84 1.66 -8.93
CA LEU A 388 -11.84 2.73 -9.92
C LEU A 388 -10.91 3.87 -9.49
N ASP A 389 -10.98 4.32 -8.23
CA ASP A 389 -10.13 5.40 -7.74
C ASP A 389 -8.65 5.02 -7.69
N CYS A 390 -8.34 3.80 -7.23
CA CYS A 390 -6.97 3.30 -7.11
C CYS A 390 -6.29 2.95 -8.45
N SER A 391 -7.05 2.80 -9.53
CA SER A 391 -6.53 2.37 -10.83
C SER A 391 -6.15 3.54 -11.74
N ASP A 392 -5.07 3.35 -12.51
CA ASP A 392 -4.66 4.25 -13.59
C ASP A 392 -5.28 3.82 -14.93
N VAL A 393 -5.42 2.50 -15.10
CA VAL A 393 -6.04 1.84 -16.25
C VAL A 393 -7.18 0.97 -15.73
N VAL A 394 -8.34 1.06 -16.35
CA VAL A 394 -9.52 0.25 -16.06
C VAL A 394 -9.77 -0.68 -17.24
N ILE A 395 -9.70 -1.99 -16.98
CA ILE A 395 -10.08 -3.02 -17.94
C ILE A 395 -11.49 -3.48 -17.60
N GLN A 396 -12.41 -3.32 -18.54
CA GLN A 396 -13.75 -3.88 -18.44
C GLN A 396 -13.84 -5.19 -19.23
N VAL A 397 -14.03 -6.29 -18.49
CA VAL A 397 -14.13 -7.63 -19.06
C VAL A 397 -15.58 -7.91 -19.47
N LEU A 398 -15.76 -8.30 -20.72
CA LEU A 398 -17.05 -8.58 -21.36
C LEU A 398 -17.12 -10.07 -21.75
N ASP A 399 -18.31 -10.65 -21.75
CA ASP A 399 -18.52 -12.04 -22.22
C ASP A 399 -18.79 -12.03 -23.73
N ALA A 400 -18.01 -12.79 -24.50
CA ALA A 400 -18.12 -12.83 -25.97
C ALA A 400 -19.50 -13.26 -26.48
N ARG A 401 -20.28 -14.00 -25.67
CA ARG A 401 -21.61 -14.49 -26.01
C ARG A 401 -22.68 -13.40 -25.94
N ASN A 402 -22.54 -12.45 -25.01
CA ASN A 402 -23.47 -11.33 -24.83
C ASN A 402 -22.70 -10.05 -24.42
N VAL A 403 -22.02 -9.46 -25.39
CA VAL A 403 -21.22 -8.25 -25.21
C VAL A 403 -22.07 -7.06 -24.75
N PRO A 404 -23.22 -6.73 -25.39
CA PRO A 404 -24.06 -5.61 -24.96
C PRO A 404 -24.60 -5.81 -23.54
N GLY A 405 -25.08 -7.01 -23.21
CA GLY A 405 -25.68 -7.31 -21.91
C GLY A 405 -24.67 -7.37 -20.74
N THR A 406 -23.38 -7.56 -21.02
CA THR A 406 -22.32 -7.55 -19.99
C THR A 406 -21.50 -6.26 -19.97
N ARG A 407 -21.87 -5.28 -20.80
CA ARG A 407 -21.29 -3.95 -20.83
C ARG A 407 -22.06 -3.03 -19.86
N SER A 408 -21.34 -2.14 -19.19
CA SER A 408 -21.94 -1.19 -18.24
C SER A 408 -21.67 0.24 -18.68
N GLU A 409 -22.63 0.84 -19.36
CA GLU A 409 -22.56 2.23 -19.80
C GLU A 409 -22.50 3.23 -18.64
N HIS A 410 -23.06 2.86 -17.48
CA HIS A 410 -23.02 3.70 -16.30
C HIS A 410 -21.58 3.96 -15.84
N ILE A 411 -20.76 2.90 -15.76
CA ILE A 411 -19.36 3.03 -15.36
C ILE A 411 -18.59 3.83 -16.42
N GLU A 412 -18.88 3.62 -17.69
CA GLU A 412 -18.26 4.37 -18.80
C GLU A 412 -18.57 5.87 -18.73
N ARG A 413 -19.85 6.21 -18.50
CA ARG A 413 -20.30 7.60 -18.28
C ARG A 413 -19.64 8.19 -17.04
N HIS A 414 -19.57 7.44 -15.95
CA HIS A 414 -18.89 7.87 -14.73
C HIS A 414 -17.41 8.17 -14.97
N LEU A 415 -16.69 7.27 -15.66
CA LEU A 415 -15.28 7.47 -15.99
C LEU A 415 -15.08 8.68 -16.90
N ARG A 416 -15.94 8.87 -17.91
CA ARG A 416 -15.85 10.01 -18.83
C ARG A 416 -16.10 11.35 -18.13
N SER A 417 -17.09 11.42 -17.25
CA SER A 417 -17.47 12.67 -16.57
C SER A 417 -16.58 12.99 -15.37
N ASN A 418 -16.24 12.00 -14.54
CA ASN A 418 -15.58 12.23 -13.25
C ASN A 418 -14.09 11.86 -13.25
N ALA A 419 -13.64 11.00 -14.16
CA ALA A 419 -12.30 10.42 -14.11
C ALA A 419 -11.63 10.28 -15.49
N ALA A 420 -11.77 11.29 -16.35
CA ALA A 420 -11.28 11.28 -17.74
C ALA A 420 -9.76 11.06 -17.93
N HIS A 421 -8.98 11.13 -16.84
CA HIS A 421 -7.55 10.84 -16.84
C HIS A 421 -7.21 9.33 -16.76
N LYS A 422 -8.20 8.48 -16.49
CA LYS A 422 -8.06 7.02 -16.41
C LYS A 422 -8.29 6.41 -17.79
N HIS A 423 -7.53 5.37 -18.12
CA HIS A 423 -7.61 4.71 -19.44
C HIS A 423 -8.63 3.57 -19.38
N LEU A 424 -9.65 3.58 -20.22
CA LEU A 424 -10.60 2.48 -20.35
C LEU A 424 -10.19 1.54 -21.50
N VAL A 425 -10.22 0.24 -21.25
CA VAL A 425 -9.93 -0.80 -22.25
C VAL A 425 -10.96 -1.92 -22.12
N TYR A 426 -11.47 -2.43 -23.24
CA TYR A 426 -12.32 -3.61 -23.25
C TYR A 426 -11.52 -4.89 -23.47
N VAL A 427 -11.88 -5.93 -22.71
CA VAL A 427 -11.39 -7.29 -22.93
C VAL A 427 -12.59 -8.21 -23.13
N ILE A 428 -12.81 -8.64 -24.36
CA ILE A 428 -13.81 -9.66 -24.70
C ILE A 428 -13.22 -11.00 -24.32
N ASN A 429 -13.76 -11.64 -23.29
CA ASN A 429 -13.32 -12.93 -22.79
C ASN A 429 -14.30 -14.04 -23.20
N LYS A 430 -13.86 -15.30 -23.08
CA LYS A 430 -14.59 -16.50 -23.51
C LYS A 430 -14.80 -16.60 -25.02
N CYS A 431 -13.82 -16.11 -25.79
CA CYS A 431 -13.84 -16.17 -27.26
C CYS A 431 -13.86 -17.59 -27.82
N ASP A 432 -13.52 -18.59 -27.01
CA ASP A 432 -13.60 -20.03 -27.31
C ASP A 432 -15.05 -20.54 -27.38
N LEU A 433 -16.01 -19.85 -26.76
CA LEU A 433 -17.42 -20.26 -26.74
C LEU A 433 -18.22 -19.74 -27.94
N VAL A 434 -17.61 -18.92 -28.80
CA VAL A 434 -18.27 -18.35 -29.98
C VAL A 434 -17.40 -18.56 -31.21
N PRO A 435 -17.98 -18.64 -32.42
CA PRO A 435 -17.19 -18.69 -33.65
C PRO A 435 -16.25 -17.48 -33.80
N ASN A 436 -15.09 -17.70 -34.42
CA ASN A 436 -14.06 -16.66 -34.60
C ASN A 436 -14.57 -15.39 -35.28
N TRP A 437 -15.52 -15.52 -36.22
CA TRP A 437 -16.10 -14.38 -36.94
C TRP A 437 -16.91 -13.47 -36.01
N VAL A 438 -17.58 -14.02 -34.99
CA VAL A 438 -18.36 -13.27 -34.00
C VAL A 438 -17.42 -12.39 -33.17
N THR A 439 -16.36 -12.99 -32.62
CA THR A 439 -15.33 -12.27 -31.87
C THR A 439 -14.70 -11.16 -32.72
N LYS A 440 -14.33 -11.46 -33.98
CA LYS A 440 -13.76 -10.47 -34.90
C LYS A 440 -14.71 -9.30 -35.14
N LYS A 441 -16.00 -9.57 -35.35
CA LYS A 441 -17.03 -8.54 -35.56
C LYS A 441 -17.21 -7.67 -34.32
N TRP A 442 -17.23 -8.26 -33.12
CA TRP A 442 -17.33 -7.47 -31.88
C TRP A 442 -16.12 -6.58 -31.65
N VAL A 443 -14.90 -7.09 -31.89
CA VAL A 443 -13.68 -6.28 -31.82
C VAL A 443 -13.78 -5.10 -32.80
N GLN A 444 -14.23 -5.31 -34.03
CA GLN A 444 -14.40 -4.24 -35.02
C GLN A 444 -15.43 -3.18 -34.59
N ILE A 445 -16.52 -3.59 -33.95
CA ILE A 445 -17.56 -2.66 -33.47
C ILE A 445 -17.04 -1.81 -32.31
N LEU A 446 -16.50 -2.46 -31.27
CA LEU A 446 -16.06 -1.78 -30.05
C LEU A 446 -14.78 -0.97 -30.24
N SER A 447 -13.88 -1.38 -31.12
CA SER A 447 -12.64 -0.66 -31.43
C SER A 447 -12.85 0.72 -32.05
N LYS A 448 -14.08 1.04 -32.47
CA LYS A 448 -14.46 2.40 -32.92
C LYS A 448 -14.56 3.40 -31.77
N THR A 449 -14.82 2.93 -30.55
CA THR A 449 -15.05 3.79 -29.38
C THR A 449 -14.02 3.59 -28.29
N THR A 450 -13.46 2.39 -28.14
CA THR A 450 -12.51 2.09 -27.07
C THR A 450 -11.59 0.95 -27.50
N PRO A 451 -10.28 1.01 -27.17
CA PRO A 451 -9.36 -0.09 -27.44
C PRO A 451 -9.89 -1.42 -26.89
N THR A 452 -10.03 -2.42 -27.78
CA THR A 452 -10.68 -3.69 -27.47
C THR A 452 -9.77 -4.86 -27.82
N LEU A 453 -9.62 -5.82 -26.90
CA LEU A 453 -8.85 -7.04 -27.11
C LEU A 453 -9.74 -8.27 -26.94
N ALA A 454 -9.55 -9.26 -27.80
CA ALA A 454 -10.12 -10.59 -27.63
C ALA A 454 -9.21 -11.46 -26.73
N PHE A 455 -9.81 -12.30 -25.89
CA PHE A 455 -9.10 -13.06 -24.87
C PHE A 455 -9.76 -14.41 -24.61
N HIS A 456 -8.92 -15.42 -24.35
CA HIS A 456 -9.35 -16.70 -23.78
C HIS A 456 -8.50 -16.98 -22.54
N ALA A 457 -9.16 -17.00 -21.39
CA ALA A 457 -8.51 -17.18 -20.10
C ALA A 457 -8.27 -18.67 -19.79
N SER A 458 -7.08 -19.14 -20.13
CA SER A 458 -6.59 -20.49 -19.76
C SER A 458 -5.19 -20.39 -19.12
N LEU A 459 -4.88 -21.32 -18.21
CA LEU A 459 -3.54 -21.42 -17.62
C LEU A 459 -2.53 -22.03 -18.60
N ASN A 460 -2.99 -22.98 -19.40
CA ASN A 460 -2.14 -23.77 -20.28
C ASN A 460 -2.06 -23.14 -21.68
N SER A 461 -3.21 -22.70 -22.21
CA SER A 461 -3.39 -22.26 -23.59
C SER A 461 -4.11 -20.90 -23.70
N PRO A 462 -3.63 -19.81 -23.07
CA PRO A 462 -4.30 -18.53 -23.15
C PRO A 462 -4.17 -17.89 -24.53
N PHE A 463 -5.27 -17.31 -25.04
CA PHE A 463 -5.27 -16.42 -26.21
C PHE A 463 -5.30 -14.96 -25.78
N GLY A 464 -4.64 -14.07 -26.53
CA GLY A 464 -4.64 -12.62 -26.26
C GLY A 464 -3.71 -12.15 -25.12
N LYS A 465 -3.08 -13.09 -24.38
CA LYS A 465 -2.15 -12.78 -23.27
C LYS A 465 -1.00 -11.86 -23.68
N GLY A 466 -0.31 -12.15 -24.79
CA GLY A 466 0.81 -11.35 -25.26
C GLY A 466 0.41 -9.92 -25.62
N ALA A 467 -0.73 -9.78 -26.32
CA ALA A 467 -1.29 -8.49 -26.70
C ALA A 467 -1.65 -7.64 -25.47
N LEU A 468 -2.34 -8.23 -24.49
CA LEU A 468 -2.71 -7.52 -23.26
C LEU A 468 -1.47 -7.10 -22.45
N ILE A 469 -0.46 -7.98 -22.32
CA ILE A 469 0.80 -7.63 -21.66
C ILE A 469 1.51 -6.48 -22.39
N ASN A 470 1.54 -6.50 -23.73
CA ASN A 470 2.16 -5.44 -24.51
C ASN A 470 1.44 -4.11 -24.30
N LEU A 471 0.11 -4.10 -24.33
CA LEU A 471 -0.70 -2.91 -24.07
C LEU A 471 -0.42 -2.34 -22.67
N LEU A 472 -0.38 -3.18 -21.64
CA LEU A 472 -0.06 -2.74 -20.28
C LEU A 472 1.37 -2.18 -20.15
N ARG A 473 2.34 -2.73 -20.89
CA ARG A 473 3.69 -2.17 -20.97
C ARG A 473 3.72 -0.81 -21.63
N GLN A 474 2.91 -0.59 -22.67
CA GLN A 474 2.78 0.72 -23.32
C GLN A 474 2.24 1.74 -22.32
N PHE A 475 1.21 1.42 -21.55
CA PHE A 475 0.73 2.29 -20.47
C PHE A 475 1.81 2.54 -19.39
N ALA A 476 2.60 1.53 -19.01
CA ALA A 476 3.69 1.72 -18.06
C ALA A 476 4.84 2.60 -18.61
N LYS A 477 5.04 2.61 -19.94
CA LYS A 477 5.96 3.51 -20.65
C LYS A 477 5.38 4.90 -20.82
N LEU A 478 4.06 5.02 -20.91
CA LEU A 478 3.35 6.30 -20.98
C LEU A 478 3.44 7.04 -19.63
N HIS A 479 3.27 6.32 -18.52
CA HIS A 479 3.33 6.83 -17.15
C HIS A 479 4.71 6.62 -16.50
N GLN A 480 5.78 7.20 -17.09
CA GLN A 480 7.16 7.03 -16.56
C GLN A 480 7.38 7.76 -15.23
N GLU A 481 6.68 8.87 -15.05
CA GLU A 481 6.70 9.69 -13.84
C GLU A 481 6.12 8.95 -12.61
N LYS A 482 5.29 7.93 -12.84
CA LYS A 482 4.78 7.06 -11.78
C LYS A 482 5.75 5.89 -11.55
N LYS A 483 6.07 5.64 -10.27
CA LYS A 483 6.90 4.49 -9.86
C LYS A 483 6.27 3.17 -10.29
N GLN A 484 4.95 3.06 -10.17
CA GLN A 484 4.15 1.91 -10.54
C GLN A 484 2.79 2.35 -11.10
N ILE A 485 2.18 1.49 -11.91
CA ILE A 485 0.82 1.65 -12.41
C ILE A 485 -0.09 0.57 -11.82
N SER A 486 -1.33 0.94 -11.56
CA SER A 486 -2.39 0.05 -11.08
C SER A 486 -3.45 -0.14 -12.16
N VAL A 487 -3.83 -1.40 -12.40
CA VAL A 487 -4.80 -1.80 -13.43
C VAL A 487 -6.00 -2.45 -12.75
N GLY A 488 -7.15 -1.78 -12.76
CA GLY A 488 -8.40 -2.30 -12.21
C GLY A 488 -9.10 -3.20 -13.22
N ILE A 489 -9.54 -4.39 -12.81
CA ILE A 489 -10.28 -5.33 -13.65
C ILE A 489 -11.73 -5.39 -13.16
N ILE A 490 -12.65 -4.85 -13.95
CA ILE A 490 -14.08 -4.71 -13.63
C ILE A 490 -14.94 -5.47 -14.64
N GLY A 491 -16.23 -5.62 -14.33
CA GLY A 491 -17.21 -6.29 -15.20
C GLY A 491 -18.20 -7.16 -14.44
N TYR A 492 -19.19 -7.67 -15.15
CA TYR A 492 -20.27 -8.50 -14.60
C TYR A 492 -19.74 -9.73 -13.84
N PRO A 493 -20.52 -10.31 -12.91
CA PRO A 493 -20.23 -11.64 -12.38
C PRO A 493 -19.98 -12.66 -13.51
N ASN A 494 -19.16 -13.68 -13.25
CA ASN A 494 -18.90 -14.79 -14.17
C ASN A 494 -18.34 -14.48 -15.57
N VAL A 495 -18.01 -13.23 -15.92
CA VAL A 495 -17.32 -12.90 -17.19
C VAL A 495 -15.87 -13.40 -17.25
N GLY A 496 -15.28 -13.78 -16.11
CA GLY A 496 -13.93 -14.37 -16.02
C GLY A 496 -12.81 -13.40 -15.61
N LYS A 497 -13.11 -12.32 -14.88
CA LYS A 497 -12.12 -11.35 -14.34
C LYS A 497 -10.91 -12.01 -13.65
N SER A 498 -11.19 -12.83 -12.64
CA SER A 498 -10.17 -13.57 -11.88
C SER A 498 -9.43 -14.61 -12.73
N SER A 499 -10.09 -15.20 -13.73
CA SER A 499 -9.47 -16.11 -14.70
C SER A 499 -8.48 -15.38 -15.62
N VAL A 500 -8.80 -14.17 -16.08
CA VAL A 500 -7.88 -13.32 -16.87
C VAL A 500 -6.62 -13.02 -16.06
N ILE A 501 -6.75 -12.70 -14.77
CA ILE A 501 -5.59 -12.46 -13.89
C ILE A 501 -4.72 -13.71 -13.76
N ASN A 502 -5.34 -14.86 -13.51
CA ASN A 502 -4.63 -16.14 -13.39
C ASN A 502 -3.88 -16.50 -14.69
N ALA A 503 -4.50 -16.28 -15.86
CA ALA A 503 -3.88 -16.47 -17.16
C ALA A 503 -2.67 -15.54 -17.38
N LEU A 504 -2.79 -14.26 -17.01
CA LEU A 504 -1.68 -13.30 -17.06
C LEU A 504 -0.51 -13.75 -16.18
N ARG A 505 -0.80 -14.20 -14.95
CA ARG A 505 0.20 -14.69 -13.98
C ARG A 505 0.76 -16.09 -14.29
N LYS A 506 0.12 -16.87 -15.18
CA LYS A 506 0.44 -18.28 -15.45
C LYS A 506 0.43 -19.16 -14.17
N LYS A 507 -0.37 -18.77 -13.17
CA LYS A 507 -0.53 -19.45 -11.88
C LYS A 507 -1.89 -19.10 -11.30
N ARG A 508 -2.49 -20.02 -10.52
CA ARG A 508 -3.70 -19.75 -9.73
C ARG A 508 -3.35 -18.82 -8.56
N VAL A 509 -3.71 -17.54 -8.68
CA VAL A 509 -3.55 -16.51 -7.65
C VAL A 509 -4.91 -16.11 -7.08
N CYS A 510 -5.89 -15.89 -7.95
CA CYS A 510 -7.28 -15.66 -7.57
C CYS A 510 -8.04 -16.98 -7.48
N LYS A 511 -8.97 -17.08 -6.53
CA LYS A 511 -9.98 -18.15 -6.51
C LYS A 511 -10.93 -17.98 -7.69
N VAL A 512 -11.31 -19.09 -8.32
CA VAL A 512 -12.23 -19.13 -9.46
C VAL A 512 -13.20 -20.29 -9.26
N ALA A 513 -14.46 -20.04 -9.58
CA ALA A 513 -15.53 -21.02 -9.51
C ALA A 513 -16.56 -20.71 -10.63
N PRO A 514 -17.35 -21.71 -11.09
CA PRO A 514 -18.43 -21.48 -12.05
C PRO A 514 -19.62 -20.72 -11.45
N ILE A 515 -19.71 -20.68 -10.12
CA ILE A 515 -20.75 -19.96 -9.39
C ILE A 515 -20.44 -18.46 -9.26
N PRO A 516 -21.44 -17.57 -9.39
CA PRO A 516 -21.24 -16.14 -9.17
C PRO A 516 -20.97 -15.82 -7.69
N GLY A 517 -20.27 -14.70 -7.48
CA GLY A 517 -19.97 -14.16 -6.15
C GLY A 517 -18.79 -14.82 -5.42
N GLU A 518 -17.91 -15.52 -6.14
CA GLU A 518 -16.68 -16.10 -5.58
C GLU A 518 -15.72 -15.01 -5.06
N THR A 519 -15.44 -14.00 -5.90
CA THR A 519 -14.65 -12.82 -5.51
C THR A 519 -15.54 -11.84 -4.74
N LYS A 520 -15.29 -11.70 -3.43
CA LYS A 520 -16.10 -10.86 -2.53
C LYS A 520 -15.48 -9.53 -2.15
N VAL A 521 -14.16 -9.41 -2.25
CA VAL A 521 -13.36 -8.25 -1.81
C VAL A 521 -12.25 -8.04 -2.83
N TRP A 522 -11.89 -6.78 -3.06
CA TRP A 522 -10.77 -6.45 -3.95
C TRP A 522 -9.43 -6.98 -3.43
N GLN A 523 -8.48 -7.24 -4.35
CA GLN A 523 -7.13 -7.69 -4.00
C GLN A 523 -6.08 -7.17 -4.98
N TYR A 524 -4.92 -6.78 -4.44
CA TYR A 524 -3.76 -6.37 -5.23
C TYR A 524 -2.90 -7.56 -5.62
N ILE A 525 -2.58 -7.65 -6.90
CA ILE A 525 -1.78 -8.73 -7.48
C ILE A 525 -0.67 -8.11 -8.30
N THR A 526 0.58 -8.37 -7.93
CA THR A 526 1.72 -7.87 -8.71
C THR A 526 1.81 -8.68 -10.02
N LEU A 527 1.81 -8.04 -11.19
CA LEU A 527 2.09 -8.70 -12.47
C LEU A 527 3.58 -8.59 -12.81
N MET A 528 4.10 -7.36 -12.78
CA MET A 528 5.51 -7.02 -12.97
C MET A 528 5.93 -6.03 -11.88
N ARG A 529 7.24 -5.76 -11.73
CA ARG A 529 7.74 -4.80 -10.71
C ARG A 529 7.04 -3.43 -10.73
N ARG A 530 6.59 -2.98 -11.90
CA ARG A 530 5.91 -1.68 -12.09
C ARG A 530 4.40 -1.79 -12.35
N ILE A 531 3.83 -2.99 -12.49
CA ILE A 531 2.43 -3.17 -12.90
C ILE A 531 1.70 -4.04 -11.88
N PHE A 532 0.68 -3.46 -11.25
CA PHE A 532 -0.20 -4.12 -10.30
C PHE A 532 -1.58 -4.29 -10.93
N LEU A 533 -2.18 -5.45 -10.75
CA LEU A 533 -3.56 -5.76 -11.11
C LEU A 533 -4.41 -5.69 -9.85
N ILE A 534 -5.65 -5.24 -10.00
CA ILE A 534 -6.63 -5.19 -8.93
C ILE A 534 -7.84 -5.99 -9.38
N ASP A 535 -8.12 -7.09 -8.68
CA ASP A 535 -9.33 -7.89 -8.90
C ASP A 535 -10.51 -7.23 -8.19
N CYS A 536 -11.68 -7.18 -8.82
CA CYS A 536 -12.90 -6.56 -8.29
C CYS A 536 -14.03 -7.60 -8.20
N PRO A 537 -14.90 -7.55 -7.17
CA PRO A 537 -16.16 -8.30 -7.22
C PRO A 537 -16.97 -7.96 -8.49
N GLY A 538 -17.80 -8.89 -8.94
CA GLY A 538 -18.72 -8.64 -10.05
C GLY A 538 -19.82 -7.66 -9.64
N VAL A 539 -20.11 -6.70 -10.52
CA VAL A 539 -21.12 -5.66 -10.29
C VAL A 539 -22.20 -5.76 -11.36
N VAL A 540 -23.44 -5.54 -10.94
CA VAL A 540 -24.63 -5.51 -11.80
C VAL A 540 -25.24 -4.12 -11.69
N TYR A 541 -25.72 -3.58 -12.79
CA TYR A 541 -26.28 -2.23 -12.86
C TYR A 541 -27.76 -2.26 -13.22
N ASP A 542 -28.55 -1.47 -12.51
CA ASP A 542 -30.03 -1.56 -12.51
C ASP A 542 -30.69 -0.63 -13.52
N GLY A 543 -29.91 0.13 -14.28
CA GLY A 543 -30.44 1.11 -15.24
C GLY A 543 -30.80 0.54 -16.60
N VAL A 544 -30.71 -0.78 -16.78
CA VAL A 544 -31.37 -1.48 -17.88
C VAL A 544 -32.60 -2.12 -17.25
N ASN A 545 -33.78 -2.03 -17.87
CA ASN A 545 -34.96 -2.81 -17.51
C ASN A 545 -34.71 -4.30 -17.82
N ASP A 546 -33.62 -4.85 -17.27
CA ASP A 546 -33.26 -6.25 -17.37
C ASP A 546 -34.35 -7.02 -16.62
N GLY A 547 -35.15 -7.78 -17.35
CA GLY A 547 -36.06 -8.75 -16.73
C GLY A 547 -35.27 -9.79 -15.93
N GLU A 548 -35.98 -10.53 -15.07
CA GLU A 548 -35.38 -11.62 -14.28
C GLU A 548 -34.66 -12.63 -15.18
N VAL A 549 -35.23 -12.93 -16.35
CA VAL A 549 -34.66 -13.83 -17.38
C VAL A 549 -33.26 -13.36 -17.83
N GLU A 550 -33.10 -12.07 -18.13
CA GLU A 550 -31.82 -11.54 -18.57
C GLU A 550 -30.75 -11.65 -17.46
N THR A 551 -31.15 -11.41 -16.22
CA THR A 551 -30.27 -11.51 -15.06
C THR A 551 -29.76 -12.95 -14.86
N VAL A 552 -30.63 -13.94 -15.06
CA VAL A 552 -30.27 -15.37 -15.03
C VAL A 552 -29.32 -15.71 -16.17
N LEU A 553 -29.65 -15.34 -17.41
CA LEU A 553 -28.86 -15.67 -18.60
C LEU A 553 -27.47 -15.01 -18.60
N LYS A 554 -27.32 -13.85 -17.96
CA LYS A 554 -26.03 -13.17 -17.74
C LYS A 554 -25.16 -13.86 -16.69
N GLY A 555 -25.67 -14.87 -15.98
CA GLY A 555 -24.93 -15.66 -14.99
C GLY A 555 -24.65 -14.89 -13.69
N VAL A 556 -25.54 -13.96 -13.33
CA VAL A 556 -25.48 -13.17 -12.08
C VAL A 556 -25.95 -14.00 -10.89
N VAL A 557 -27.02 -14.77 -11.10
CA VAL A 557 -27.71 -15.55 -10.07
C VAL A 557 -27.14 -16.96 -10.00
N ARG A 558 -27.18 -17.53 -8.79
CA ARG A 558 -26.88 -18.94 -8.55
C ARG A 558 -28.11 -19.77 -8.92
N ALA A 559 -27.97 -20.68 -9.89
CA ALA A 559 -29.07 -21.49 -10.38
C ALA A 559 -29.75 -22.29 -9.26
N GLU A 560 -28.99 -22.71 -8.25
CA GLU A 560 -29.48 -23.47 -7.10
C GLU A 560 -30.42 -22.67 -6.18
N LYS A 561 -30.49 -21.35 -6.37
CA LYS A 561 -31.33 -20.43 -5.58
C LYS A 561 -32.52 -19.89 -6.36
N LEU A 562 -32.72 -20.35 -7.60
CA LEU A 562 -33.89 -19.98 -8.38
C LEU A 562 -35.10 -20.74 -7.83
N PRO A 563 -36.21 -20.04 -7.52
CA PRO A 563 -37.39 -20.68 -6.94
C PRO A 563 -38.10 -21.57 -7.96
N GLN A 564 -38.24 -21.09 -9.19
CA GLN A 564 -38.85 -21.83 -10.30
C GLN A 564 -37.93 -21.84 -11.53
N PRO A 565 -36.94 -22.76 -11.59
CA PRO A 565 -36.00 -22.81 -12.72
C PRO A 565 -36.66 -23.09 -14.07
N ALA A 566 -37.82 -23.75 -14.08
CA ALA A 566 -38.54 -24.11 -15.30
C ALA A 566 -39.05 -22.90 -16.09
N GLU A 567 -39.35 -21.79 -15.43
CA GLU A 567 -39.84 -20.55 -16.08
C GLU A 567 -38.80 -19.90 -17.00
N PHE A 568 -37.52 -20.24 -16.83
CA PHE A 568 -36.41 -19.70 -17.62
C PHE A 568 -36.06 -20.57 -18.84
N ILE A 569 -36.79 -21.65 -19.06
CA ILE A 569 -36.62 -22.56 -20.21
C ILE A 569 -37.84 -22.35 -21.10
N GLN A 570 -37.63 -22.04 -22.38
CA GLN A 570 -38.74 -22.02 -23.32
C GLN A 570 -39.31 -23.44 -23.46
N PRO A 571 -40.65 -23.59 -23.50
CA PRO A 571 -41.31 -24.89 -23.56
C PRO A 571 -40.92 -25.73 -24.78
#